data_AF-A0A0L7R7C2-F1
#
_entry.id   AF-A0A0L7R7C2-F1
#
_cell.length_a   1.000
_cell.length_b   1.000
_cell.length_c   1.000
_cell.angle_alpha   90.00
_cell.angle_beta   90.00
_cell.angle_gamma   90.00
#
_symmetry.space_group_name_H-M   'P 1'
#
loop_
_entity.id
_entity.type
_entity.pdbx_description
1 polymer ?
#
loop_
_entity_poly.entity_id
_entity_poly.type
_entity_poly.pdbx_seq_one_letter_code
_entity_poly.pdbx_strand_id
1 'polypeptide(L)'
;MLKEELKLVQQESLSWEKKVQLMQDTVKKIKEEQSVGGIASMKSEIHRMEIRLFHLKKIQEKLIHDMNLCITRREIIVNKVFDKLKKNPKVKHNERVVMHKRLSDQRIKIKQLQKIAKETDNMVEKLKNQITSIRNKIDKCQEFLQNLKKYISSIEDEIAQLELLKYHVFKQRKVKQLHNVKNGVYKMVCKSENVIEENLQREYCCREYLKYVLERTDQDFPMLKDSIKRILLALQIF
;
A
#
# COMPACT_ATOMS: atom_id res chain seq x y z
N MET A 1 -44.00 -114.73 -51.42
CA MET A 1 -42.90 -113.86 -51.87
C MET A 1 -43.24 -112.37 -51.75
N LEU A 2 -44.12 -111.78 -52.56
CA LEU A 2 -44.41 -110.32 -52.54
C LEU A 2 -44.85 -109.71 -51.17
N LYS A 3 -45.57 -110.46 -50.34
CA LYS A 3 -45.98 -109.99 -48.99
C LYS A 3 -44.82 -109.92 -48.00
N GLU A 4 -43.84 -110.81 -48.11
CA GLU A 4 -42.64 -110.80 -47.25
C GLU A 4 -41.77 -109.59 -47.56
N GLU A 5 -41.54 -109.31 -48.84
CA GLU A 5 -40.71 -108.18 -49.30
C GLU A 5 -41.32 -106.83 -48.90
N LEU A 6 -42.64 -106.65 -49.05
CA LEU A 6 -43.31 -105.42 -48.63
C LEU A 6 -43.17 -105.16 -47.12
N LYS A 7 -43.26 -106.23 -46.31
CA LYS A 7 -43.08 -106.14 -44.86
C LYS A 7 -41.65 -105.73 -44.48
N LEU A 8 -40.65 -106.23 -45.20
CA LEU A 8 -39.24 -105.85 -44.99
C LEU A 8 -39.01 -104.37 -45.33
N VAL A 9 -39.53 -103.89 -46.47
CA VAL A 9 -39.40 -102.48 -46.88
C VAL A 9 -40.11 -101.53 -45.91
N GLN A 10 -41.29 -101.91 -45.40
CA GLN A 10 -41.99 -101.13 -44.37
C GLN A 10 -41.21 -101.07 -43.05
N GLN A 11 -40.62 -102.19 -42.62
CA GLN A 11 -39.77 -102.23 -41.43
C GLN A 11 -38.51 -101.37 -41.59
N GLU A 12 -37.92 -101.37 -42.80
CA GLU A 12 -36.77 -100.54 -43.13
C GLU A 12 -37.14 -99.04 -43.17
N SER A 13 -38.25 -98.67 -43.80
CA SER A 13 -38.76 -97.30 -43.83
C SER A 13 -39.04 -96.76 -42.42
N LEU A 14 -39.71 -97.54 -41.57
CA LEU A 14 -39.96 -97.17 -40.17
C LEU A 14 -38.65 -97.05 -39.37
N SER A 15 -37.65 -97.88 -39.67
CA SER A 15 -36.31 -97.79 -39.07
C SER A 15 -35.62 -96.47 -39.46
N TRP A 16 -35.71 -96.08 -40.74
CA TRP A 16 -35.20 -94.80 -41.21
C TRP A 16 -35.93 -93.60 -40.61
N GLU A 17 -37.25 -93.65 -40.52
CA GLU A 17 -38.05 -92.59 -39.89
C GLU A 17 -37.70 -92.43 -38.40
N LYS A 18 -37.52 -93.54 -37.67
CA LYS A 18 -37.02 -93.50 -36.28
C LYS A 18 -35.61 -92.92 -36.19
N LYS A 19 -34.70 -93.27 -37.12
CA LYS A 19 -33.34 -92.70 -37.14
C LYS A 19 -33.36 -91.19 -37.39
N VAL A 20 -34.21 -90.73 -38.32
CA VAL A 20 -34.38 -89.29 -38.60
C VAL A 20 -34.96 -88.58 -37.38
N GLN A 21 -35.99 -89.13 -36.73
CA GLN A 21 -36.57 -88.55 -35.52
C GLN A 21 -35.53 -88.47 -34.39
N LEU A 22 -34.76 -89.54 -34.15
CA LEU A 22 -33.69 -89.55 -33.15
C LEU A 22 -32.63 -88.49 -33.44
N MET A 23 -32.26 -88.31 -34.71
CA MET A 23 -31.29 -87.29 -35.10
C MET A 23 -31.84 -85.87 -34.85
N GLN A 24 -33.11 -85.62 -35.19
CA GLN A 24 -33.76 -84.33 -34.93
C GLN A 24 -33.86 -84.02 -33.43
N ASP A 25 -34.26 -85.00 -32.62
CA ASP A 25 -34.35 -84.87 -31.16
C ASP A 25 -32.96 -84.64 -30.54
N THR A 26 -31.92 -85.32 -31.06
CA THR A 26 -30.54 -85.13 -30.61
C THR A 26 -30.03 -83.74 -30.94
N VAL A 27 -30.26 -83.25 -32.16
CA VAL A 27 -29.88 -81.89 -32.56
C VAL A 27 -30.60 -80.84 -31.72
N LYS A 28 -31.88 -81.07 -31.40
CA LYS A 28 -32.65 -80.16 -30.55
C LYS A 28 -32.09 -80.12 -29.12
N LYS A 29 -31.78 -81.28 -28.52
CA LYS A 29 -31.13 -81.36 -27.20
C LYS A 29 -29.79 -80.64 -27.16
N ILE A 30 -28.95 -80.85 -28.18
CA ILE A 30 -27.64 -80.17 -28.26
C ILE A 30 -27.81 -78.65 -28.33
N LYS A 31 -28.78 -78.15 -29.11
CA LYS A 31 -29.06 -76.71 -29.18
C LYS A 31 -29.61 -76.16 -27.87
N GLU A 32 -30.48 -76.90 -27.20
CA GLU A 32 -31.00 -76.52 -25.88
C GLU A 32 -29.85 -76.43 -24.87
N GLU A 33 -28.98 -77.45 -24.78
CA GLU A 33 -27.79 -77.44 -23.92
C GLU A 33 -26.82 -76.28 -24.21
N GLN A 34 -26.64 -75.92 -25.49
CA GLN A 34 -25.83 -74.75 -25.88
C GLN A 34 -26.51 -73.42 -25.56
N SER A 35 -27.84 -73.36 -25.56
CA SER A 35 -28.62 -72.17 -25.21
C SER A 35 -28.67 -71.90 -23.71
N VAL A 36 -28.47 -72.93 -22.88
CA VAL A 36 -28.27 -72.78 -21.44
C VAL A 36 -26.89 -72.15 -21.22
N GLY A 37 -26.83 -70.82 -21.13
CA GLY A 37 -25.61 -69.99 -21.04
C GLY A 37 -24.69 -70.22 -19.82
N GLY A 38 -24.71 -71.39 -19.18
CA GLY A 38 -23.89 -71.75 -18.04
C GLY A 38 -22.38 -71.68 -18.31
N ILE A 39 -21.92 -72.13 -19.48
CA ILE A 39 -20.48 -72.09 -19.85
C ILE A 39 -19.98 -70.64 -19.98
N ALA A 40 -20.77 -69.75 -20.58
CA ALA A 40 -20.42 -68.33 -20.71
C ALA A 40 -20.37 -67.66 -19.33
N SER A 41 -21.33 -67.97 -18.45
CA SER A 41 -21.34 -67.50 -17.06
C SER A 41 -20.10 -67.99 -16.29
N MET A 42 -19.76 -69.28 -16.40
CA MET A 42 -18.56 -69.84 -15.76
C MET A 42 -17.27 -69.19 -16.27
N LYS A 43 -17.13 -68.95 -17.57
CA LYS A 43 -15.97 -68.23 -18.13
C LYS A 43 -15.86 -66.80 -17.58
N SER A 44 -16.99 -66.10 -17.47
CA SER A 44 -16.99 -64.75 -16.91
C SER A 44 -16.56 -64.75 -15.43
N GLU A 45 -16.96 -65.77 -14.67
CA GLU A 45 -16.60 -65.90 -13.26
C GLU A 45 -15.13 -66.29 -13.07
N ILE A 46 -14.60 -67.20 -13.90
CA ILE A 46 -13.16 -67.51 -13.93
C ILE A 46 -12.36 -66.23 -14.17
N HIS A 47 -12.74 -65.43 -15.16
CA HIS A 47 -12.07 -64.16 -15.43
C HIS A 47 -12.17 -63.18 -14.25
N ARG A 48 -13.32 -63.13 -13.57
CA ARG A 48 -13.53 -62.31 -12.37
C ARG A 48 -12.60 -62.76 -11.22
N MET A 49 -12.42 -64.07 -11.04
CA MET A 49 -11.51 -64.65 -10.07
C MET A 49 -10.04 -64.39 -10.42
N GLU A 50 -9.66 -64.46 -11.70
CA GLU A 50 -8.32 -64.13 -12.18
C GLU A 50 -7.96 -62.66 -11.91
N ILE A 51 -8.88 -61.73 -12.19
CA ILE A 51 -8.70 -60.31 -11.87
C ILE A 51 -8.55 -60.11 -10.35
N ARG A 52 -9.38 -60.79 -9.55
CA ARG A 52 -9.27 -60.71 -8.08
C ARG A 52 -7.92 -61.24 -7.59
N LEU A 53 -7.45 -62.35 -8.14
CA LEU A 53 -6.13 -62.91 -7.81
C LEU A 53 -5.00 -61.94 -8.19
N PHE A 54 -5.07 -61.32 -9.36
CA PHE A 54 -4.11 -60.30 -9.78
C PHE A 54 -4.05 -59.12 -8.80
N HIS A 55 -5.21 -58.59 -8.39
CA HIS A 55 -5.28 -57.52 -7.40
C HIS A 55 -4.73 -57.94 -6.03
N LEU A 56 -5.04 -59.16 -5.57
CA LEU A 56 -4.50 -59.69 -4.31
C LEU A 56 -2.97 -59.80 -4.34
N LYS A 57 -2.39 -60.27 -5.46
CA LYS A 57 -0.93 -60.30 -5.62
C LYS A 57 -0.31 -58.91 -5.56
N LYS A 58 -0.91 -57.91 -6.22
CA LYS A 58 -0.44 -56.52 -6.17
C LYS A 58 -0.50 -55.92 -4.75
N ILE A 59 -1.54 -56.25 -3.98
CA ILE A 59 -1.65 -55.84 -2.58
C ILE A 59 -0.57 -56.54 -1.73
N GLN A 60 -0.33 -57.83 -1.96
CA GLN A 60 0.70 -58.59 -1.26
C GLN A 60 2.10 -58.03 -1.52
N GLU A 61 2.45 -57.72 -2.76
CA GLU A 61 3.73 -57.09 -3.12
C GLU A 61 3.92 -55.75 -2.42
N LYS A 62 2.87 -54.91 -2.39
CA LYS A 62 2.90 -53.64 -1.66
C LYS A 62 3.13 -53.86 -0.16
N LEU A 63 2.44 -54.81 0.45
CA LEU A 63 2.60 -55.11 1.88
C LEU A 63 4.04 -55.57 2.21
N ILE A 64 4.63 -56.41 1.36
CA ILE A 64 6.03 -56.84 1.50
C ILE A 64 6.97 -55.64 1.39
N HIS A 65 6.74 -54.74 0.44
CA HIS A 65 7.54 -53.53 0.29
C HIS A 65 7.45 -52.61 1.53
N ASP A 66 6.22 -52.35 2.01
CA ASP A 66 5.98 -51.51 3.19
C ASP A 66 6.63 -52.13 4.45
N MET A 67 6.58 -53.46 4.59
CA MET A 67 7.24 -54.19 5.67
C MET A 67 8.77 -54.02 5.62
N ASN A 68 9.38 -54.18 4.45
CA ASN A 68 10.83 -53.98 4.28
C ASN A 68 11.24 -52.54 4.63
N LEU A 69 10.46 -51.54 4.19
CA LEU A 69 10.71 -50.13 4.55
C LEU A 69 10.66 -49.91 6.06
N CYS A 70 9.71 -50.54 6.76
CA CYS A 70 9.61 -50.46 8.21
C CYS A 70 10.85 -51.07 8.89
N ILE A 71 11.31 -52.24 8.43
CA ILE A 71 12.51 -52.91 8.93
C ILE A 71 13.74 -52.01 8.74
N THR A 72 13.96 -51.47 7.54
CA THR A 72 15.08 -50.56 7.25
C THR A 72 15.06 -49.31 8.15
N ARG A 73 13.88 -48.69 8.35
CA ARG A 73 13.75 -47.54 9.26
C ARG A 73 14.15 -47.91 10.69
N ARG A 74 13.72 -49.08 11.17
CA ARG A 74 14.06 -49.58 12.50
C ARG A 74 15.58 -49.80 12.63
N GLU A 75 16.22 -50.41 11.64
CA GLU A 75 17.67 -50.61 11.62
C GLU A 75 18.43 -49.29 11.68
N ILE A 76 18.02 -48.27 10.91
CA ILE A 76 18.64 -46.95 10.94
C ILE A 76 18.54 -46.33 12.35
N ILE A 77 17.39 -46.42 13.01
CA ILE A 77 17.20 -45.90 14.36
C ILE A 77 18.10 -46.64 15.36
N VAL A 78 18.10 -47.97 15.29
CA VAL A 78 18.91 -48.84 16.16
C VAL A 78 20.39 -48.53 15.99
N ASN A 79 20.89 -48.45 14.75
CA ASN A 79 22.28 -48.09 14.45
C ASN A 79 22.64 -46.71 14.98
N LYS A 80 21.79 -45.69 14.78
CA LYS A 80 22.01 -44.34 15.34
C LYS A 80 22.12 -44.34 16.86
N VAL A 81 21.33 -45.17 17.56
CA VAL A 81 21.40 -45.31 19.01
C VAL A 81 22.69 -46.02 19.43
N PHE A 82 23.04 -47.13 18.78
CA PHE A 82 24.28 -47.85 19.05
C PHE A 82 25.52 -47.01 18.77
N ASP A 83 25.56 -46.24 17.70
CA ASP A 83 26.64 -45.30 17.40
C ASP A 83 26.78 -44.25 18.50
N LYS A 84 25.65 -43.71 18.99
CA LYS A 84 25.65 -42.79 20.14
C LYS A 84 26.11 -43.48 21.43
N LEU A 85 25.85 -44.77 21.64
CA LEU A 85 26.32 -45.52 22.80
C LEU A 85 27.82 -45.83 22.72
N LYS A 86 28.33 -46.16 21.52
CA LYS A 86 29.76 -46.42 21.24
C LYS A 86 30.65 -45.18 21.33
N LYS A 87 30.08 -43.97 21.27
CA LYS A 87 30.86 -42.72 21.45
C LYS A 87 31.51 -42.65 22.83
N ASN A 88 32.82 -42.41 22.85
CA ASN A 88 33.62 -42.21 24.05
C ASN A 88 32.97 -41.21 25.04
N PRO A 89 32.87 -41.54 26.34
CA PRO A 89 32.31 -40.64 27.36
C PRO A 89 32.96 -39.26 27.39
N LYS A 90 34.26 -39.19 27.09
CA LYS A 90 35.03 -37.94 26.98
C LYS A 90 34.51 -37.01 25.87
N VAL A 91 34.11 -37.56 24.71
CA VAL A 91 33.55 -36.78 23.60
C VAL A 91 32.18 -36.22 23.96
N LYS A 92 31.32 -37.04 24.60
CA LYS A 92 30.01 -36.57 25.11
C LYS A 92 30.16 -35.46 26.15
N HIS A 93 31.14 -35.59 27.04
CA HIS A 93 31.44 -34.56 28.04
C HIS A 93 31.88 -33.25 27.37
N ASN A 94 32.80 -33.31 26.39
CA ASN A 94 33.24 -32.13 25.64
C ASN A 94 32.09 -31.47 24.86
N GLU A 95 31.25 -32.23 24.17
CA GLU A 95 30.06 -31.69 23.48
C GLU A 95 29.16 -30.94 24.48
N ARG A 96 28.90 -31.52 25.67
CA ARG A 96 28.10 -30.89 26.72
C ARG A 96 28.73 -29.59 27.25
N VAL A 97 30.04 -29.59 27.49
CA VAL A 97 30.77 -28.40 27.95
C VAL A 97 30.73 -27.29 26.90
N VAL A 98 30.94 -27.61 25.63
CA VAL A 98 30.84 -26.64 24.53
C VAL A 98 29.43 -26.05 24.43
N MET A 99 28.39 -26.89 24.55
CA MET A 99 27.00 -26.41 24.54
C MET A 99 26.68 -25.51 25.73
N HIS A 100 27.16 -25.85 26.93
CA HIS A 100 27.01 -25.00 28.12
C HIS A 100 27.72 -23.66 27.97
N LYS A 101 28.96 -23.65 27.43
CA LYS A 101 29.69 -22.41 27.15
C LYS A 101 28.91 -21.53 26.18
N ARG A 102 28.44 -22.09 25.05
CA ARG A 102 27.60 -21.37 24.08
C ARG A 102 26.33 -20.80 24.71
N LEU A 103 25.65 -21.56 25.57
CA LEU A 103 24.47 -21.07 26.29
C LEU A 103 24.80 -19.91 27.23
N SER A 104 25.93 -19.99 27.93
CA SER A 104 26.41 -18.91 28.80
C SER A 104 26.72 -17.65 27.99
N ASP A 105 27.44 -17.77 26.88
CA ASP A 105 27.79 -16.65 26.00
C ASP A 105 26.54 -15.98 25.42
N GLN A 106 25.55 -16.78 25.00
CA GLN A 106 24.25 -16.26 24.55
C GLN A 106 23.49 -15.52 25.65
N ARG A 107 23.50 -16.04 26.89
CA ARG A 107 22.89 -15.34 28.04
C ARG A 107 23.54 -13.99 28.31
N ILE A 108 24.88 -13.91 28.23
CA ILE A 108 25.61 -12.64 28.39
C ILE A 108 25.20 -11.66 27.28
N LYS A 109 25.16 -12.13 26.03
CA LYS A 109 24.77 -11.30 24.88
C LYS A 109 23.33 -10.77 25.02
N ILE A 110 22.40 -11.60 25.49
CA ILE A 110 21.02 -11.18 25.77
C ILE A 110 21.00 -10.06 26.82
N LYS A 111 21.74 -10.20 27.93
CA LYS A 111 21.80 -9.17 28.98
C LYS A 111 22.39 -7.85 28.45
N GLN A 112 23.42 -7.92 27.61
CA GLN A 112 24.01 -6.74 26.98
C GLN A 112 23.01 -6.04 26.05
N LEU A 113 22.31 -6.80 25.19
CA LEU A 113 21.29 -6.25 24.30
C LEU A 113 20.12 -5.65 25.07
N GLN A 114 19.70 -6.27 26.18
CA GLN A 114 18.67 -5.71 27.06
C GLN A 114 19.10 -4.38 27.69
N LYS A 115 20.38 -4.23 28.05
CA LYS A 115 20.91 -2.96 28.56
C LYS A 115 20.88 -1.88 27.48
N ILE A 116 21.36 -2.19 26.27
CA ILE A 116 21.35 -1.28 25.13
C ILE A 116 19.91 -0.86 24.77
N ALA A 117 18.97 -1.80 24.79
CA ALA A 117 17.55 -1.51 24.54
C ALA A 117 17.00 -0.49 25.56
N LYS A 118 17.25 -0.69 26.86
CA LYS A 118 16.83 0.27 27.90
C LYS A 118 17.49 1.65 27.74
N GLU A 119 18.76 1.70 27.38
CA GLU A 119 19.47 2.95 27.12
C GLU A 119 18.88 3.68 25.90
N THR A 120 18.53 2.93 24.85
CA THR A 120 17.88 3.44 23.65
C THR A 120 16.49 3.99 23.98
N ASP A 121 15.68 3.26 24.76
CA ASP A 121 14.35 3.71 25.19
C ASP A 121 14.43 5.02 26.00
N ASN A 122 15.41 5.12 26.92
CA ASN A 122 15.65 6.34 27.67
C ASN A 122 16.04 7.52 26.77
N MET A 123 16.83 7.27 25.71
CA MET A 123 17.20 8.30 24.75
C MET A 123 16.00 8.75 23.91
N VAL A 124 15.18 7.81 23.46
CA VAL A 124 13.92 8.11 22.75
C VAL A 124 13.02 8.99 23.60
N GLU A 125 12.87 8.68 24.90
CA GLU A 125 12.06 9.48 25.81
C GLU A 125 12.62 10.90 26.00
N LYS A 126 13.94 11.05 26.15
CA LYS A 126 14.59 12.38 26.17
C LYS A 126 14.32 13.17 24.90
N LEU A 127 14.44 12.54 23.73
CA LEU A 127 14.19 13.19 22.44
C LEU A 127 12.72 13.61 22.30
N LYS A 128 11.77 12.77 22.72
CA LYS A 128 10.34 13.13 22.75
C LYS A 128 10.10 14.38 23.60
N ASN A 129 10.70 14.44 24.80
CA ASN A 129 10.58 15.60 25.69
C ASN A 129 11.22 16.88 25.11
N GLN A 130 12.31 16.75 24.35
CA GLN A 130 12.88 17.89 23.62
C GLN A 130 11.96 18.36 22.49
N ILE A 131 11.40 17.44 21.72
CA ILE A 131 10.46 17.76 20.63
C ILE A 131 9.23 18.48 21.17
N THR A 132 8.63 18.01 22.27
CA THR A 132 7.47 18.67 22.89
C THR A 132 7.83 20.07 23.42
N SER A 133 8.98 20.23 24.06
CA SER A 133 9.48 21.54 24.51
C SER A 133 9.68 22.52 23.35
N ILE A 134 10.29 22.07 22.24
CA ILE A 134 10.50 22.89 21.04
C ILE A 134 9.16 23.25 20.40
N ARG A 135 8.22 22.30 20.29
CA ARG A 135 6.88 22.56 19.75
C ARG A 135 6.15 23.64 20.56
N ASN A 136 6.18 23.53 21.89
CA ASN A 136 5.60 24.55 22.77
C ASN A 136 6.24 25.93 22.57
N LYS A 137 7.55 26.01 22.28
CA LYS A 137 8.22 27.29 21.96
C LYS A 137 7.75 27.84 20.61
N ILE A 138 7.60 26.98 19.61
CA ILE A 138 7.09 27.36 18.29
C ILE A 138 5.67 27.93 18.41
N ASP A 139 4.79 27.25 19.17
CA ASP A 139 3.41 27.70 19.36
C ASP A 139 3.36 29.09 20.02
N LYS A 140 4.17 29.32 21.06
CA LYS A 140 4.30 30.63 21.70
C LYS A 140 4.82 31.71 20.74
N CYS A 141 5.83 31.41 19.94
CA CYS A 141 6.35 32.34 18.94
C CYS A 141 5.29 32.67 17.88
N GLN A 142 4.49 31.68 17.48
CA GLN A 142 3.43 31.86 16.50
C GLN A 142 2.29 32.72 17.05
N GLU A 143 1.89 32.52 18.30
CA GLU A 143 0.92 33.37 18.99
C GLU A 143 1.43 34.81 19.11
N PHE A 144 2.70 34.99 19.50
CA PHE A 144 3.33 36.30 19.55
C PHE A 144 3.34 37.00 18.18
N LEU A 145 3.67 36.28 17.11
CA LEU A 145 3.63 36.81 15.74
C LEU A 145 2.21 37.21 15.31
N GLN A 146 1.19 36.43 15.68
CA GLN A 146 -0.20 36.80 15.39
C GLN A 146 -0.61 38.07 16.14
N ASN A 147 -0.20 38.23 17.40
CA ASN A 147 -0.47 39.44 18.17
C ASN A 147 0.25 40.65 17.59
N LEU A 148 1.51 40.50 17.17
CA LEU A 148 2.23 41.58 16.47
C LEU A 148 1.56 41.99 15.16
N LYS A 149 1.08 41.02 14.36
CA LYS A 149 0.34 41.33 13.12
C LYS A 149 -0.93 42.14 13.39
N LYS A 150 -1.69 41.79 14.44
CA LYS A 150 -2.87 42.56 14.86
C LYS A 150 -2.50 43.98 15.27
N TYR A 151 -1.39 44.14 16.01
CA TYR A 151 -0.91 45.46 16.43
C TYR A 151 -0.47 46.32 15.24
N ILE A 152 0.24 45.74 14.26
CA ILE A 152 0.63 46.43 13.03
C ILE A 152 -0.63 46.90 12.27
N SER A 153 -1.62 46.03 12.08
CA SER A 153 -2.88 46.40 11.41
C SER A 153 -3.59 47.55 12.12
N SER A 154 -3.61 47.56 13.46
CA SER A 154 -4.20 48.65 14.24
C SER A 154 -3.47 49.98 14.01
N ILE A 155 -2.13 49.96 13.96
CA ILE A 155 -1.33 51.16 13.67
C ILE A 155 -1.57 51.64 12.24
N GLU A 156 -1.64 50.74 11.27
CA GLU A 156 -1.93 51.09 9.87
C GLU A 156 -3.30 51.77 9.74
N ASP A 157 -4.31 51.27 10.46
CA ASP A 157 -5.64 51.90 10.53
C ASP A 157 -5.60 53.29 11.17
N GLU A 158 -4.85 53.45 12.28
CA GLU A 158 -4.66 54.76 12.93
C GLU A 158 -3.96 55.77 12.01
N ILE A 159 -2.92 55.35 11.28
CA ILE A 159 -2.23 56.19 10.31
C ILE A 159 -3.21 56.64 9.21
N ALA A 160 -4.01 55.72 8.67
CA ALA A 160 -5.01 56.04 7.64
C ALA A 160 -6.03 57.08 8.15
N GLN A 161 -6.50 56.94 9.39
CA GLN A 161 -7.42 57.92 10.01
C GLN A 161 -6.77 59.30 10.18
N LEU A 162 -5.52 59.35 10.64
CA LEU A 162 -4.78 60.60 10.80
C LEU A 162 -4.53 61.29 9.46
N GLU A 163 -4.23 60.54 8.40
CA GLU A 163 -4.10 61.08 7.04
C GLU A 163 -5.40 61.71 6.54
N LEU A 164 -6.55 61.06 6.80
CA LEU A 164 -7.87 61.60 6.46
C LEU A 164 -8.15 62.90 7.25
N LEU A 165 -7.87 62.92 8.54
CA LEU A 165 -8.04 64.12 9.37
C LEU A 165 -7.16 65.27 8.86
N LYS A 166 -5.90 65.00 8.55
CA LYS A 166 -4.97 65.97 7.95
C LYS A 166 -5.55 66.57 6.67
N TYR A 167 -6.12 65.75 5.80
CA TYR A 167 -6.78 66.22 4.57
C TYR A 167 -7.97 67.16 4.85
N HIS A 168 -8.82 66.83 5.82
CA HIS A 168 -9.92 67.70 6.23
C HIS A 168 -9.44 69.04 6.79
N VAL A 169 -8.39 69.05 7.62
CA VAL A 169 -7.77 70.27 8.15
C VAL A 169 -7.24 71.17 7.03
N PHE A 170 -6.59 70.59 6.01
CA PHE A 170 -6.14 71.34 4.83
C PHE A 170 -7.30 72.02 4.10
N LYS A 171 -8.39 71.29 3.83
CA LYS A 171 -9.60 71.86 3.22
C LYS A 171 -10.19 72.98 4.05
N GLN A 172 -10.31 72.78 5.37
CA GLN A 172 -10.87 73.78 6.26
C GLN A 172 -10.02 75.06 6.30
N ARG A 173 -8.69 74.92 6.30
CA ARG A 173 -7.75 76.06 6.20
C ARG A 173 -7.93 76.81 4.87
N LYS A 174 -8.07 76.10 3.76
CA LYS A 174 -8.31 76.72 2.44
C LYS A 174 -9.64 77.47 2.40
N VAL A 175 -10.70 76.91 2.97
CA VAL A 175 -12.01 77.58 3.10
C VAL A 175 -11.89 78.87 3.91
N LYS A 176 -11.19 78.85 5.06
CA LYS A 176 -10.93 80.07 5.85
C LYS A 176 -10.17 81.13 5.06
N GLN A 177 -9.14 80.73 4.29
CA GLN A 177 -8.41 81.66 3.43
C GLN A 177 -9.31 82.31 2.39
N LEU A 178 -10.12 81.51 1.67
CA LEU A 178 -11.07 82.03 0.67
C LEU A 178 -12.13 82.95 1.29
N HIS A 179 -12.60 82.61 2.50
CA HIS A 179 -13.53 83.45 3.25
C HIS A 179 -12.91 84.81 3.61
N ASN A 180 -11.66 84.82 4.07
CA ASN A 180 -10.93 86.07 4.36
C ASN A 180 -10.73 86.92 3.10
N VAL A 181 -10.48 86.28 1.94
CA VAL A 181 -10.40 86.98 0.64
C VAL A 181 -11.75 87.61 0.29
N LYS A 182 -12.84 86.85 0.40
CA LYS A 182 -14.20 87.36 0.15
C LYS A 182 -14.56 88.56 1.02
N ASN A 183 -14.17 88.54 2.29
CA ASN A 183 -14.48 89.60 3.24
C ASN A 183 -13.45 90.75 3.25
N GLY A 184 -12.44 90.72 2.38
CA GLY A 184 -11.40 91.76 2.30
C GLY A 184 -10.41 91.81 3.47
N VAL A 185 -10.45 90.84 4.39
CA VAL A 185 -9.57 90.75 5.58
C VAL A 185 -8.25 90.03 5.24
N TYR A 186 -8.14 89.44 4.05
CA TYR A 186 -6.96 88.70 3.65
C TYR A 186 -5.76 89.62 3.37
N LYS A 187 -4.67 89.41 4.12
CA LYS A 187 -3.39 90.10 3.90
C LYS A 187 -2.61 89.40 2.79
N MET A 188 -2.52 90.03 1.61
CA MET A 188 -1.69 89.54 0.53
C MET A 188 -0.21 89.54 0.91
N VAL A 189 0.45 88.39 0.68
CA VAL A 189 1.88 88.20 0.95
C VAL A 189 2.72 88.87 -0.15
N CYS A 190 2.26 88.81 -1.40
CA CYS A 190 2.88 89.50 -2.53
C CYS A 190 1.96 90.64 -2.97
N LYS A 191 2.51 91.85 -3.07
CA LYS A 191 1.76 93.08 -3.39
C LYS A 191 1.88 93.53 -4.86
N SER A 192 2.77 92.90 -5.62
CA SER A 192 3.04 93.21 -7.03
C SER A 192 2.79 91.96 -7.88
N GLU A 193 2.13 92.15 -9.02
CA GLU A 193 1.77 91.08 -9.95
C GLU A 193 3.00 90.38 -10.54
N ASN A 194 4.05 91.14 -10.87
CA ASN A 194 5.32 90.57 -11.34
C ASN A 194 5.95 89.62 -10.31
N VAL A 195 5.86 89.96 -9.02
CA VAL A 195 6.40 89.11 -7.94
C VAL A 195 5.56 87.84 -7.77
N ILE A 196 4.26 87.89 -8.06
CA ILE A 196 3.39 86.71 -8.05
C ILE A 196 3.77 85.77 -9.19
N GLU A 197 3.93 86.30 -10.41
CA GLU A 197 4.31 85.51 -11.60
C GLU A 197 5.69 84.86 -11.42
N GLU A 198 6.68 85.59 -10.92
CA GLU A 198 8.01 85.02 -10.63
C GLU A 198 7.97 83.91 -9.58
N ASN A 199 7.12 84.04 -8.54
CA ASN A 199 6.96 82.97 -7.55
C ASN A 199 6.23 81.76 -8.14
N LEU A 200 5.20 81.96 -8.97
CA LEU A 200 4.49 80.89 -9.67
C LEU A 200 5.42 80.11 -10.60
N GLN A 201 6.26 80.80 -11.37
CA GLN A 201 7.26 80.17 -12.22
C GLN A 201 8.31 79.38 -11.42
N ARG A 202 8.79 79.94 -10.30
CA ARG A 202 9.70 79.21 -9.41
C ARG A 202 9.06 77.95 -8.82
N GLU A 203 7.82 78.04 -8.37
CA GLU A 203 7.05 76.88 -7.86
C GLU A 203 6.88 75.81 -8.95
N TYR A 204 6.48 76.23 -10.15
CA TYR A 204 6.32 75.33 -11.30
C TYR A 204 7.62 74.60 -11.62
N CYS A 205 8.74 75.31 -11.74
CA CYS A 205 10.06 74.72 -12.00
C CYS A 205 10.48 73.75 -10.89
N CYS A 206 10.27 74.10 -9.62
CA CYS A 206 10.55 73.21 -8.49
C CYS A 206 9.70 71.95 -8.53
N ARG A 207 8.40 72.07 -8.87
CA ARG A 207 7.47 70.94 -8.97
C ARG A 207 7.85 69.98 -10.09
N GLU A 208 8.18 70.51 -11.28
CA GLU A 208 8.63 69.68 -12.41
C GLU A 208 9.95 68.96 -12.09
N TYR A 209 10.88 69.64 -11.42
CA TYR A 209 12.12 69.03 -10.95
C TYR A 209 11.85 67.90 -9.94
N LEU A 210 10.99 68.13 -8.95
CA LEU A 210 10.60 67.11 -7.96
C LEU A 210 9.93 65.90 -8.62
N LYS A 211 9.05 66.13 -9.59
CA LYS A 211 8.41 65.07 -10.37
C LYS A 211 9.43 64.22 -11.11
N TYR A 212 10.37 64.86 -11.82
CA TYR A 212 11.47 64.18 -12.50
C TYR A 212 12.31 63.33 -11.53
N VAL A 213 12.66 63.87 -10.35
CA VAL A 213 13.43 63.14 -9.33
C VAL A 213 12.64 61.93 -8.81
N LEU A 214 11.34 62.08 -8.56
CA LEU A 214 10.49 61.00 -8.07
C LEU A 214 10.26 59.90 -9.12
N GLU A 215 10.07 60.26 -10.40
CA GLU A 215 9.96 59.29 -11.50
C GLU A 215 11.25 58.48 -11.67
N ARG A 216 12.41 59.13 -11.50
CA ARG A 216 13.70 58.43 -11.51
C ARG A 216 13.89 57.55 -10.28
N THR A 217 13.44 58.00 -9.11
CA THR A 217 13.48 57.22 -7.86
C THR A 217 12.56 55.99 -7.93
N ASP A 218 11.43 56.06 -8.64
CA ASP A 218 10.54 54.92 -8.88
C ASP A 218 11.23 53.83 -9.73
N GLN A 219 12.05 54.24 -10.71
CA GLN A 219 12.86 53.33 -11.52
C GLN A 219 13.97 52.67 -10.71
N ASP A 220 14.68 53.47 -9.91
CA ASP A 220 15.83 53.01 -9.11
C ASP A 220 15.39 52.14 -7.91
N PHE A 221 14.20 52.38 -7.35
CA PHE A 221 13.69 51.69 -6.15
C PHE A 221 12.23 51.21 -6.30
N PRO A 222 11.99 50.13 -7.06
CA PRO A 222 10.64 49.60 -7.31
C PRO A 222 9.87 49.18 -6.03
N MET A 223 10.59 48.90 -4.94
CA MET A 223 10.00 48.52 -3.64
C MET A 223 9.22 49.66 -2.97
N LEU A 224 9.44 50.92 -3.37
CA LEU A 224 8.78 52.11 -2.81
C LEU A 224 7.64 52.65 -3.69
N LYS A 225 7.28 51.92 -4.75
CA LYS A 225 6.36 52.37 -5.80
C LYS A 225 5.05 52.95 -5.30
N ASP A 226 4.41 52.32 -4.31
CA ASP A 226 3.12 52.81 -3.80
C ASP A 226 3.26 54.14 -3.05
N SER A 227 4.33 54.30 -2.26
CA SER A 227 4.64 55.56 -1.57
C SER A 227 4.98 56.68 -2.56
N ILE A 228 5.79 56.38 -3.59
CA ILE A 228 6.19 57.35 -4.61
C ILE A 228 4.99 57.76 -5.46
N LYS A 229 4.13 56.81 -5.84
CA LYS A 229 2.90 57.06 -6.59
C LYS A 229 1.93 57.97 -5.82
N ARG A 230 1.80 57.79 -4.50
CA ARG A 230 0.98 58.69 -3.66
C ARG A 230 1.49 60.13 -3.69
N ILE A 231 2.80 60.33 -3.64
CA ILE A 231 3.42 61.67 -3.69
C ILE A 231 3.26 62.29 -5.09
N LEU A 232 3.48 61.53 -6.16
CA LEU A 232 3.26 61.98 -7.53
C LEU A 232 1.81 62.43 -7.78
N LEU A 233 0.83 61.68 -7.26
CA LEU A 233 -0.59 62.06 -7.34
C LEU A 233 -0.87 63.36 -6.57
N ALA A 234 -0.23 63.58 -5.42
CA ALA A 234 -0.36 64.83 -4.67
C ALA A 234 0.21 66.04 -5.42
N LEU A 235 1.30 65.86 -6.16
CA LEU A 235 1.91 66.89 -7.01
C LEU A 235 1.08 67.23 -8.26
N GLN A 236 0.15 66.35 -8.68
CA GLN A 236 -0.77 66.59 -9.81
C GLN A 236 -2.08 67.31 -9.41
N ILE A 237 -2.45 67.30 -8.13
CA ILE A 237 -3.74 67.83 -7.64
C ILE A 237 -3.73 69.37 -7.45
N PHE A 238 -2.55 70.00 -7.49
CA PHE A 238 -2.35 71.45 -7.47
C PHE A 238 -1.64 71.87 -8.77
#